data_AF-A0A7Z6T3C5-F1
#
_entry.id   AF-A0A7Z6T3C5-F1
#
_cell.length_a   1.000
_cell.length_b   1.000
_cell.length_c   1.000
_cell.angle_alpha   90.00
_cell.angle_beta   90.00
_cell.angle_gamma   90.00
#
_symmetry.space_group_name_H-M   'P 1'
#
loop_
_entity.id
_entity.type
_entity.pdbx_description
1 polymer ?
#
loop_
_entity_poly.entity_id
_entity_poly.type
_entity_poly.pdbx_seq_one_letter_code
_entity_poly.pdbx_strand_id
1 'polypeptide(L)'
;MPLTTQISPLSSGCHPYGRKQGTAAEGYRVRTVSGATCRAFLTASPSGARRVRLSVGLFSTARRGRDGRPALLGVVTLAAPADSSLLTKRFPWLIPFEQSAELGEPVLLAEVPPEVVTWFVVQAKRIAARHSITGIAAPAAGRVDRVQGKEAVDVRSSSLPRTA
;
A
#
# COMPACT_ATOMS: atom_id res chain seq x y z
N MET A 1 -21.90 12.75 -18.80
CA MET A 1 -21.63 11.36 -19.24
C MET A 1 -20.47 10.81 -18.40
N PRO A 2 -20.66 9.82 -17.53
CA PRO A 2 -19.54 9.30 -16.73
C PRO A 2 -18.75 8.27 -17.54
N LEU A 3 -17.45 8.51 -17.69
CA LEU A 3 -16.49 7.58 -18.30
C LEU A 3 -16.32 6.37 -17.37
N THR A 4 -16.87 5.24 -17.77
CA THR A 4 -16.60 3.93 -17.17
C THR A 4 -15.15 3.55 -17.45
N THR A 5 -14.27 3.68 -16.47
CA THR A 5 -12.89 3.18 -16.54
C THR A 5 -12.91 1.65 -16.68
N GLN A 6 -12.85 1.15 -17.91
CA GLN A 6 -12.57 -0.26 -18.17
C GLN A 6 -11.09 -0.55 -17.86
N ILE A 7 -10.87 -1.43 -16.88
CA ILE A 7 -9.56 -2.04 -16.64
C ILE A 7 -9.45 -3.23 -17.60
N SER A 8 -8.74 -3.07 -18.71
CA SER A 8 -8.53 -4.14 -19.69
C SER A 8 -7.64 -5.25 -19.10
N PRO A 9 -8.00 -6.53 -19.24
CA PRO A 9 -7.18 -7.66 -18.80
C PRO A 9 -6.31 -8.12 -19.98
N LEU A 10 -5.02 -7.75 -20.01
CA LEU A 10 -4.10 -8.29 -21.00
C LEU A 10 -2.72 -8.59 -20.38
N SER A 11 -2.54 -9.83 -19.90
CA SER A 11 -1.40 -10.67 -20.26
C SER A 11 -1.70 -12.14 -19.95
N SER A 12 -1.55 -12.99 -20.96
CA SER A 12 -1.94 -14.42 -20.98
C SER A 12 -1.00 -15.34 -20.20
N GLY A 13 -0.58 -14.94 -19.00
CA GLY A 13 0.33 -15.73 -18.15
C GLY A 13 0.07 -15.62 -16.65
N CYS A 14 -0.98 -14.91 -16.23
CA CYS A 14 -1.28 -14.77 -14.81
C CYS A 14 -2.21 -15.89 -14.32
N HIS A 15 -1.81 -16.54 -13.24
CA HIS A 15 -2.66 -17.42 -12.44
C HIS A 15 -4.08 -16.85 -12.27
N PRO A 16 -5.11 -17.72 -12.26
CA PRO A 16 -6.50 -17.28 -12.21
C PRO A 16 -6.74 -16.44 -10.95
N TYR A 17 -6.87 -15.12 -11.12
CA TYR A 17 -7.41 -14.20 -10.13
C TYR A 17 -8.92 -14.46 -10.00
N GLY A 18 -9.28 -15.63 -9.47
CA GLY A 18 -10.65 -16.14 -9.52
C GLY A 18 -11.09 -16.99 -8.34
N ARG A 19 -10.33 -17.05 -7.23
CA ARG A 19 -10.81 -17.70 -5.99
C ARG A 19 -11.15 -16.64 -4.93
N LYS A 20 -12.46 -16.47 -4.72
CA LYS A 20 -13.16 -15.79 -3.61
C LYS A 20 -12.32 -14.77 -2.81
N GLN A 21 -12.41 -13.48 -3.14
CA GLN A 21 -11.94 -12.35 -2.30
C GLN A 21 -12.77 -12.17 -1.00
N GLY A 22 -13.27 -13.26 -0.40
CA GLY A 22 -14.42 -13.23 0.52
C GLY A 22 -14.13 -13.32 2.02
N THR A 23 -12.95 -13.75 2.46
CA THR A 23 -12.74 -14.05 3.91
C THR A 23 -11.55 -13.34 4.55
N ALA A 24 -10.50 -13.02 3.81
CA ALA A 24 -9.30 -12.37 4.37
C ALA A 24 -9.52 -10.92 4.89
N ALA A 25 -10.68 -10.32 4.60
CA ALA A 25 -11.03 -8.97 5.04
C ALA A 25 -11.61 -8.93 6.47
N GLU A 26 -12.10 -10.07 6.97
CA GLU A 26 -12.72 -10.13 8.29
C GLU A 26 -11.65 -9.91 9.37
N GLY A 27 -11.88 -8.97 10.28
CA GLY A 27 -10.89 -8.60 11.27
C GLY A 27 -9.82 -7.60 10.82
N TYR A 28 -9.84 -7.15 9.55
CA TYR A 28 -8.82 -6.24 8.99
C TYR A 28 -9.41 -4.99 8.32
N ARG A 29 -8.62 -3.92 8.34
CA ARG A 29 -8.91 -2.64 7.65
C ARG A 29 -7.67 -2.09 6.99
N VAL A 30 -7.85 -1.45 5.85
CA VAL A 30 -6.76 -0.81 5.10
C VAL A 30 -7.08 0.68 4.94
N ARG A 31 -6.12 1.54 5.25
CA ARG A 31 -6.25 3.00 5.13
C ARG A 31 -4.91 3.65 4.85
N THR A 32 -4.94 4.89 4.42
CA THR A 32 -3.73 5.72 4.34
C THR A 32 -3.16 5.99 5.73
N VAL A 33 -1.85 6.10 5.82
CA VAL A 33 -1.12 6.47 7.04
C VAL A 33 -0.18 7.62 6.75
N SER A 34 0.18 8.39 7.78
CA SER A 34 1.18 9.44 7.63
C SER A 34 2.55 8.83 7.31
N GLY A 35 3.41 9.60 6.64
CA GLY A 35 4.80 9.19 6.44
C GLY A 35 5.55 8.98 7.76
N ALA A 36 5.19 9.72 8.82
CA ALA A 36 5.76 9.55 10.15
C ALA A 36 5.37 8.20 10.76
N THR A 37 4.08 7.82 10.68
CA THR A 37 3.58 6.51 11.13
C THR A 37 4.24 5.37 10.35
N CYS A 38 4.36 5.53 9.03
CA CYS A 38 5.02 4.54 8.18
C CYS A 38 6.50 4.36 8.56
N ARG A 39 7.25 5.45 8.76
CA ARG A 39 8.66 5.39 9.18
C ARG A 39 8.83 4.80 10.57
N ALA A 40 7.96 5.14 11.50
CA ALA A 40 7.97 4.58 12.84
C ALA A 40 7.74 3.06 12.81
N PHE A 41 6.88 2.56 11.91
CA PHE A 41 6.63 1.13 11.72
C PHE A 41 7.84 0.38 11.15
N LEU A 42 8.60 1.01 10.24
CA LEU A 42 9.67 0.35 9.51
C LEU A 42 10.95 0.10 10.33
N THR A 43 11.07 0.59 11.58
CA THR A 43 12.20 0.52 12.54
C THR A 43 13.60 0.92 12.02
N ALA A 44 13.97 0.61 10.78
CA ALA A 44 15.02 1.21 9.99
C ALA A 44 14.44 1.53 8.61
N SER A 45 14.44 2.81 8.22
CA SER A 45 13.96 3.20 6.90
C SER A 45 14.80 2.52 5.83
N PRO A 46 14.24 1.74 4.89
CA PRO A 46 14.96 1.50 3.65
C PRO A 46 15.29 2.87 3.06
N SER A 47 16.51 3.04 2.61
CA SER A 47 17.17 4.31 2.21
C SER A 47 16.54 5.02 0.99
N GLY A 48 15.30 4.68 0.62
CA GLY A 48 14.59 5.18 -0.56
C GLY A 48 13.45 6.16 -0.29
N ALA A 49 13.31 6.71 0.93
CA ALA A 49 12.18 7.58 1.31
C ALA A 49 12.06 8.90 0.50
N ARG A 50 13.06 9.25 -0.31
CA ARG A 50 12.94 10.36 -1.26
C ARG A 50 11.98 9.95 -2.37
N ARG A 51 10.74 10.46 -2.29
CA ARG A 51 9.62 10.37 -3.26
C ARG A 51 8.44 9.47 -2.90
N VAL A 52 8.25 9.10 -1.63
CA VAL A 52 7.00 8.44 -1.19
C VAL A 52 5.81 9.38 -1.43
N ARG A 53 4.87 8.95 -2.26
CA ARG A 53 3.63 9.68 -2.61
C ARG A 53 2.47 9.26 -1.74
N LEU A 54 2.42 7.97 -1.37
CA LEU A 54 1.33 7.40 -0.60
C LEU A 54 1.87 6.32 0.32
N SER A 55 1.44 6.34 1.58
CA SER A 55 1.68 5.26 2.54
C SER A 55 0.35 4.65 2.93
N VAL A 56 0.27 3.33 2.89
CA VAL A 56 -0.94 2.58 3.21
C VAL A 56 -0.63 1.60 4.34
N GLY A 57 -1.49 1.56 5.35
CA GLY A 57 -1.36 0.68 6.51
C GLY A 57 -2.45 -0.40 6.54
N LEU A 58 -2.06 -1.58 7.02
CA LEU A 58 -2.93 -2.69 7.39
C LEU A 58 -3.20 -2.64 8.90
N PHE A 59 -4.47 -2.64 9.28
CA PHE A 59 -4.91 -2.54 10.66
C PHE A 59 -5.72 -3.75 11.08
N SER A 60 -5.52 -4.23 12.31
CA SER A 60 -6.42 -5.17 12.96
C SER A 60 -7.62 -4.43 13.53
N THR A 61 -8.84 -4.96 13.34
CA THR A 61 -10.02 -4.51 14.07
C THR A 61 -10.23 -5.25 15.39
N ALA A 62 -9.63 -6.43 15.53
CA ALA A 62 -9.71 -7.23 16.75
C ALA A 62 -8.67 -6.80 17.80
N ARG A 63 -7.47 -6.39 17.37
CA ARG A 63 -6.41 -5.93 18.26
C ARG A 63 -6.39 -4.40 18.35
N ARG A 64 -6.18 -3.90 19.56
CA ARG A 64 -5.97 -2.47 19.82
C ARG A 64 -4.50 -2.20 20.14
N GLY A 65 -4.00 -1.07 19.66
CA GLY A 65 -2.74 -0.50 20.11
C GLY A 65 -2.87 0.06 21.53
N ARG A 66 -1.74 0.55 22.06
CA ARG A 66 -1.65 1.11 23.42
C ARG A 66 -2.56 2.33 23.62
N ASP A 67 -2.86 3.06 22.56
CA ASP A 67 -3.76 4.21 22.51
C ASP A 67 -5.25 3.85 22.34
N GLY A 68 -5.59 2.56 22.38
CA GLY A 68 -6.95 2.06 22.17
C GLY A 68 -7.42 2.12 20.71
N ARG A 69 -6.56 2.52 19.76
CA ARG A 69 -6.88 2.54 18.31
C ARG A 69 -6.61 1.17 17.68
N PRO A 70 -7.17 0.89 16.49
CA PRO A 70 -6.85 -0.32 15.74
C PRO A 70 -5.33 -0.51 15.60
N ALA A 71 -4.81 -1.70 15.92
CA ALA A 71 -3.38 -1.96 15.88
C ALA A 71 -2.86 -1.98 14.43
N LEU A 72 -1.75 -1.28 14.16
CA LEU A 72 -1.07 -1.31 12.87
C LEU A 72 -0.24 -2.59 12.76
N LEU A 73 -0.52 -3.39 11.74
CA LEU A 73 0.08 -4.71 11.51
C LEU A 73 1.01 -4.75 10.29
N GLY A 74 1.01 -3.70 9.47
CA GLY A 74 1.89 -3.62 8.32
C GLY A 74 1.71 -2.33 7.54
N VAL A 75 2.70 -2.04 6.69
CA VAL A 75 2.72 -0.87 5.82
C VAL A 75 3.21 -1.25 4.43
N VAL A 76 2.76 -0.48 3.45
CA VAL A 76 3.33 -0.48 2.10
C VAL A 76 3.38 0.96 1.62
N THR A 77 4.42 1.29 0.86
CA THR A 77 4.59 2.62 0.28
C THR A 77 4.45 2.57 -1.23
N LEU A 78 3.92 3.65 -1.80
CA LEU A 78 3.99 3.92 -3.22
C LEU A 78 4.85 5.16 -3.40
N ALA A 79 5.94 5.02 -4.15
CA ALA A 79 6.87 6.10 -4.44
C ALA A 79 6.78 6.50 -5.92
N ALA A 80 7.18 7.73 -6.26
CA ALA A 80 7.42 8.03 -7.67
C ALA A 80 8.55 7.11 -8.17
N PRO A 81 8.40 6.51 -9.36
CA PRO A 81 9.43 5.63 -9.90
C PRO A 81 10.79 6.33 -9.99
N ALA A 82 11.88 5.57 -9.88
CA ALA A 82 13.21 6.11 -10.11
C ALA A 82 13.38 6.60 -11.56
N ASP A 83 12.75 5.91 -12.51
CA ASP A 83 12.74 6.24 -13.93
C ASP A 83 11.33 6.62 -14.40
N SER A 84 11.18 7.84 -14.93
CA SER A 84 9.94 8.33 -15.56
C SER A 84 9.44 7.43 -16.71
N SER A 85 10.36 6.73 -17.37
CA SER A 85 10.09 5.90 -18.54
C SER A 85 9.49 4.53 -18.21
N LEU A 86 9.57 4.12 -16.93
CA LEU A 86 9.23 2.78 -16.46
C LEU A 86 7.81 2.36 -16.88
N LEU A 87 6.84 3.27 -16.79
CA LEU A 87 5.46 3.01 -17.20
C LEU A 87 5.08 3.70 -18.50
N THR A 88 5.68 4.83 -18.85
CA THR A 88 5.31 5.58 -20.06
C THR A 88 5.77 4.91 -21.35
N LYS A 89 6.81 4.07 -21.32
CA LYS A 89 7.19 3.23 -22.48
C LYS A 89 6.05 2.31 -22.94
N ARG A 90 5.28 1.75 -21.99
CA ARG A 90 4.17 0.83 -22.28
C ARG A 90 2.82 1.54 -22.31
N PHE A 91 2.68 2.62 -21.56
CA PHE A 91 1.45 3.40 -21.41
C PHE A 91 1.76 4.89 -21.63
N PRO A 92 1.91 5.35 -22.89
CA PRO A 92 2.39 6.70 -23.19
C PRO A 92 1.48 7.84 -22.72
N TRP A 93 0.21 7.54 -22.46
CA TRP A 93 -0.78 8.52 -21.98
C TRP A 93 -0.72 8.79 -20.47
N LEU A 94 0.12 8.08 -19.71
CA LEU A 94 0.30 8.36 -18.29
C LEU A 94 1.19 9.59 -18.09
N ILE A 95 0.73 10.55 -17.29
CA ILE A 95 1.58 11.66 -16.84
C ILE A 95 2.63 11.09 -15.88
N PRO A 96 3.95 11.16 -16.21
CA PRO A 96 5.00 10.61 -15.36
C PRO A 96 4.95 11.20 -13.96
N PHE A 97 5.20 10.36 -12.94
CA PHE A 97 5.24 10.72 -11.52
C PHE A 97 3.92 11.20 -10.92
N GLU A 98 2.96 11.67 -11.72
CA GLU A 98 1.64 12.10 -11.27
C GLU A 98 0.62 10.96 -11.31
N GLN A 99 0.55 10.24 -12.42
CA GLN A 99 -0.37 9.11 -12.59
C GLN A 99 0.32 7.76 -12.42
N SER A 100 1.64 7.77 -12.24
CA SER A 100 2.46 6.57 -12.04
C SER A 100 3.13 6.54 -10.66
N ALA A 101 3.24 5.32 -10.11
CA ALA A 101 4.00 5.02 -8.91
C ALA A 101 4.63 3.63 -8.98
N GLU A 102 5.66 3.43 -8.18
CA GLU A 102 6.26 2.13 -7.89
C GLU A 102 5.80 1.67 -6.51
N LEU A 103 5.32 0.43 -6.44
CA LEU A 103 4.92 -0.22 -5.19
C LEU A 103 6.17 -0.77 -4.49
N GLY A 104 6.45 -0.25 -3.31
CA GLY A 104 7.49 -0.80 -2.44
C GLY A 104 7.11 -2.18 -1.88
N GLU A 105 8.10 -2.87 -1.32
CA GLU A 105 7.88 -4.16 -0.66
C GLU A 105 6.96 -3.97 0.57
N PRO A 106 5.87 -4.75 0.69
CA PRO A 106 5.04 -4.72 1.88
C PRO A 106 5.83 -5.24 3.09
N VAL A 107 5.81 -4.47 4.18
CA VAL A 107 6.43 -4.84 5.45
C VAL A 107 5.33 -5.11 6.46
N LEU A 108 5.26 -6.34 6.95
CA LEU A 108 4.16 -6.83 7.78
C LEU A 108 4.70 -7.55 9.01
N LEU A 109 3.92 -7.55 10.09
CA LEU A 109 4.20 -8.37 11.24
C LEU A 109 4.08 -9.86 10.86
N ALA A 110 4.95 -10.69 11.44
CA ALA A 110 4.98 -12.13 11.15
C ALA A 110 3.64 -12.85 11.41
N GLU A 111 2.82 -12.31 12.31
CA GLU A 111 1.48 -12.84 12.64
C GLU A 111 0.40 -12.62 11.57
N VAL A 112 0.68 -11.82 10.52
CA VAL A 112 -0.28 -11.57 9.46
C VAL A 112 -0.39 -12.79 8.54
N PRO A 113 -1.59 -13.37 8.36
CA PRO A 113 -1.78 -14.51 7.47
C PRO A 113 -1.38 -14.21 6.01
N PRO A 114 -0.77 -15.16 5.27
CA PRO A 114 -0.38 -14.96 3.87
C PRO A 114 -1.50 -14.45 2.95
N GLU A 115 -2.73 -14.93 3.14
CA GLU A 115 -3.91 -14.53 2.38
C GLU A 115 -4.28 -13.05 2.60
N VAL A 116 -4.02 -12.51 3.80
CA VAL A 116 -4.24 -11.10 4.14
C VAL A 116 -3.22 -10.22 3.43
N VAL A 117 -2.00 -10.71 3.21
CA VAL A 117 -0.96 -9.96 2.49
C VAL A 117 -1.38 -9.66 1.05
N THR A 118 -1.85 -10.67 0.34
CA THR A 118 -2.30 -10.51 -1.05
C THR A 118 -3.50 -9.57 -1.12
N TRP A 119 -4.46 -9.74 -0.21
CA TRP A 119 -5.61 -8.84 -0.10
C TRP A 119 -5.20 -7.39 0.21
N PHE A 120 -4.25 -7.20 1.13
CA PHE A 120 -3.72 -5.89 1.52
C PHE A 120 -3.10 -5.16 0.33
N VAL A 121 -2.25 -5.84 -0.46
CA VAL A 121 -1.65 -5.26 -1.67
C VAL A 121 -2.72 -4.83 -2.68
N VAL A 122 -3.77 -5.66 -2.88
CA VAL A 122 -4.90 -5.29 -3.75
C VAL A 122 -5.62 -4.05 -3.21
N GLN A 123 -5.87 -3.96 -1.90
CA GLN A 123 -6.50 -2.77 -1.31
C GLN A 123 -5.61 -1.53 -1.42
N ALA A 124 -4.30 -1.66 -1.24
CA ALA A 124 -3.36 -0.55 -1.40
C ALA A 124 -3.40 0.02 -2.84
N LYS A 125 -3.45 -0.86 -3.85
CA LYS A 125 -3.64 -0.44 -5.26
C LYS A 125 -4.98 0.26 -5.49
N ARG A 126 -6.07 -0.22 -4.87
CA ARG A 126 -7.38 0.45 -4.94
C ARG A 126 -7.37 1.84 -4.30
N ILE A 127 -6.70 1.99 -3.17
CA ILE A 127 -6.54 3.30 -2.51
C ILE A 127 -5.71 4.22 -3.41
N ALA A 128 -4.60 3.74 -3.98
CA ALA A 128 -3.77 4.50 -4.90
C ALA A 128 -4.56 5.05 -6.11
N ALA A 129 -5.45 4.23 -6.70
CA ALA A 129 -6.33 4.66 -7.78
C ALA A 129 -7.26 5.81 -7.38
N ARG A 130 -7.74 5.84 -6.12
CA ARG A 130 -8.54 6.95 -5.58
C ARG A 130 -7.71 8.23 -5.35
N HIS A 131 -6.39 8.12 -5.31
CA HIS A 131 -5.43 9.22 -5.26
C HIS A 131 -4.82 9.53 -6.63
N SER A 132 -5.54 9.22 -7.72
CA SER A 132 -5.14 9.47 -9.12
C SER A 132 -3.88 8.73 -9.59
N ILE A 133 -3.43 7.72 -8.85
CA ILE A 133 -2.33 6.83 -9.25
C ILE A 133 -2.92 5.63 -9.99
N THR A 134 -2.91 5.67 -11.32
CA THR A 134 -3.54 4.65 -12.18
C THR A 134 -2.54 3.64 -12.73
N GLY A 135 -1.26 4.01 -12.85
CA GLY A 135 -0.17 3.13 -13.21
C GLY A 135 0.66 2.74 -11.98
N ILE A 136 0.70 1.45 -11.65
CA ILE A 136 1.52 0.94 -10.55
C ILE A 136 2.47 -0.11 -11.10
N ALA A 137 3.76 0.19 -11.07
CA ALA A 137 4.79 -0.81 -11.26
C ALA A 137 5.05 -1.52 -9.93
N ALA A 138 5.27 -2.83 -9.98
CA ALA A 138 5.72 -3.60 -8.85
C ALA A 138 6.96 -4.39 -9.26
N PRO A 139 7.97 -4.53 -8.40
CA PRO A 139 9.11 -5.40 -8.70
C PRO A 139 8.63 -6.82 -9.00
N ALA A 140 9.27 -7.48 -9.97
CA ALA A 140 8.87 -8.81 -10.46
C ALA A 140 8.94 -9.90 -9.37
N ALA A 141 9.77 -9.69 -8.34
CA ALA A 141 9.77 -10.48 -7.13
C ALA A 141 8.86 -9.82 -6.09
N GLY A 142 7.66 -10.35 -5.90
CA GLY A 142 6.75 -9.96 -4.82
C GLY A 142 7.28 -10.38 -3.45
N ARG A 143 8.43 -9.84 -3.05
CA ARG A 143 8.99 -10.06 -1.72
C ARG A 143 8.12 -9.31 -0.70
N VAL A 144 7.78 -10.04 0.34
CA VAL A 144 7.07 -9.54 1.50
C VAL A 144 8.05 -9.67 2.64
N ASP A 145 8.46 -8.54 3.21
CA ASP A 145 9.33 -8.57 4.36
C ASP A 145 8.49 -8.79 5.63
N ARG A 146 8.87 -9.80 6.42
CA ARG A 146 8.19 -10.15 7.66
C ARG A 146 9.07 -9.76 8.82
N VAL A 147 8.65 -8.72 9.51
CA VAL A 147 9.36 -8.26 10.70
C VAL A 147 8.78 -8.97 11.92
N GLN A 148 9.65 -9.50 12.77
CA GLN A 148 9.27 -9.92 14.12
C GLN A 148 8.97 -8.65 14.94
N GLY A 149 7.72 -8.19 14.92
CA GLY A 149 7.32 -7.05 15.75
C GLY A 149 7.13 -7.47 17.19
N LYS A 150 7.75 -6.75 18.13
CA LYS A 150 7.45 -6.86 19.56
C LYS A 150 6.34 -5.93 20.06
N GLU A 151 5.86 -4.95 19.29
CA GLU A 151 4.71 -4.14 19.69
C GLU A 151 4.15 -3.37 18.48
N ALA A 152 2.82 -3.22 18.41
CA ALA A 152 2.14 -2.42 17.40
C ALA A 152 2.59 -0.95 17.52
N VAL A 153 3.10 -0.37 16.43
CA VAL A 153 3.59 1.01 16.44
C VAL A 153 2.45 2.00 16.61
N ASP A 154 2.62 2.91 17.57
CA ASP A 154 1.66 3.91 18.01
C ASP A 154 1.36 4.94 16.91
N VAL A 155 0.09 5.08 16.53
CA VAL A 155 -0.34 6.04 15.49
C VAL A 155 -0.61 7.39 16.16
N ARG A 156 0.46 8.10 16.52
CA ARG A 156 0.33 9.53 16.86
C ARG A 156 -0.12 10.30 15.61
N SER A 157 -1.32 10.84 15.69
CA SER A 157 -1.85 11.81 14.73
C SER A 157 -0.92 13.01 14.70
N SER A 158 -0.25 13.28 13.56
CA SER A 158 0.24 14.62 13.29
C SER A 158 -0.97 15.52 13.13
N SER A 159 -1.18 16.38 14.11
CA SER A 159 -2.15 17.48 14.10
C SER A 159 -2.00 18.31 12.82
N LEU A 160 -3.10 18.48 12.08
CA LEU A 160 -3.23 19.57 11.13
C LEU A 160 -3.25 20.90 11.91
N PRO A 161 -2.62 21.98 11.42
CA PRO A 161 -2.85 23.30 11.98
C PRO A 161 -4.30 23.72 11.69
N ARG A 162 -5.09 23.94 12.75
CA ARG A 162 -6.30 24.76 12.67
C ARG A 162 -5.85 26.18 12.34
N THR A 163 -6.14 26.64 11.14
CA THR A 163 -6.17 28.08 10.84
C THR A 163 -7.56 28.59 11.19
N ALA A 164 -7.56 29.65 12.00
CA ALA A 164 -8.71 30.47 12.36
C ALA A 164 -9.14 31.35 11.19
#